data_AF-A0A498SQV3-F1
#
_entry.id   AF-A0A498SQV3-F1
#
_cell.length_a   1.000
_cell.length_b   1.000
_cell.length_c   1.000
_cell.angle_alpha   90.00
_cell.angle_beta   90.00
_cell.angle_gamma   90.00
#
_symmetry.space_group_name_H-M   'P 1'
#
loop_
_entity.id
_entity.type
_entity.pdbx_description
1 polymer ?
#
loop_
_entity_poly.entity_id
_entity_poly.type
_entity_poly.pdbx_seq_one_letter_code
_entity_poly.pdbx_strand_id
1 'polypeptide(L)'
;MADLEAVLADVSYLMAMEKSRTQPAARASKKIVLPDPRHLVRSIMQKYLEKTGEIKFERIFGQRLGFLLLKDFADNICETACPQIKFYEAIKEYEKMGTAEERLIKAREIYDHNIMVEMLAHSHVKMF
;
A
#
# COMPACT_ATOMS: atom_id res chain seq x y z
N MET A 1 -17.56 48.36 8.49
CA MET A 1 -16.99 47.66 7.32
C MET A 1 -16.49 46.26 7.69
N ALA A 2 -15.86 46.06 8.85
CA ALA A 2 -15.39 44.75 9.33
C ALA A 2 -16.50 43.70 9.57
N ASP A 3 -17.70 44.14 9.97
CA ASP A 3 -18.78 43.21 10.32
C ASP A 3 -19.35 42.46 9.10
N LEU A 4 -19.40 43.12 7.94
CA LEU A 4 -19.87 42.48 6.70
C LEU A 4 -18.84 41.50 6.12
N GLU A 5 -17.55 41.83 6.19
CA GLU A 5 -16.48 40.94 5.71
C GLU A 5 -16.36 39.67 6.57
N ALA A 6 -16.53 39.79 7.90
CA ALA A 6 -16.54 38.65 8.80
C ALA A 6 -17.72 37.70 8.51
N VAL A 7 -18.93 38.27 8.34
CA VAL A 7 -20.12 37.48 7.99
C VAL A 7 -19.96 36.79 6.63
N LEU A 8 -19.39 37.48 5.63
CA LEU A 8 -19.14 36.88 4.32
C LEU A 8 -18.08 35.77 4.38
N ALA A 9 -17.05 35.92 5.21
CA ALA A 9 -16.05 34.89 5.44
C ALA A 9 -16.68 33.63 6.05
N ASP A 10 -17.52 33.79 7.08
CA ASP A 10 -18.20 32.67 7.74
C ASP A 10 -19.19 31.96 6.82
N VAL A 11 -19.98 32.70 6.04
CA VAL A 11 -20.90 32.14 5.05
C VAL A 11 -20.12 31.39 3.96
N SER A 12 -19.00 31.94 3.48
CA SER A 12 -18.16 31.28 2.47
C SER A 12 -17.53 29.98 3.00
N TYR A 13 -17.13 29.96 4.27
CA TYR A 13 -16.57 28.78 4.92
C TYR A 13 -17.62 27.68 5.09
N LEU A 14 -18.82 28.03 5.57
CA LEU A 14 -19.93 27.08 5.71
C LEU A 14 -20.37 26.51 4.36
N MET A 15 -20.49 27.35 3.33
CA MET A 15 -20.77 26.89 1.96
C MET A 15 -19.66 25.97 1.41
N ALA A 16 -18.38 26.26 1.71
CA ALA A 16 -17.28 25.39 1.33
C ALA A 16 -17.34 24.03 2.05
N MET A 17 -17.69 24.01 3.35
CA MET A 17 -17.90 22.78 4.11
C MET A 17 -19.06 21.95 3.55
N GLU A 18 -20.20 22.55 3.23
CA GLU A 18 -21.34 21.85 2.63
C GLU A 18 -21.03 21.31 1.24
N LYS A 19 -20.30 22.07 0.42
CA LYS A 19 -19.85 21.64 -0.91
C LYS A 19 -18.83 20.50 -0.83
N SER A 20 -17.97 20.48 0.19
CA SER A 20 -17.00 19.39 0.41
C SER A 20 -17.65 18.06 0.83
N ARG A 21 -18.86 18.08 1.42
CA ARG A 21 -19.59 16.85 1.78
C ARG A 21 -20.30 16.21 0.59
N THR A 22 -20.70 17.01 -0.39
CA THR A 22 -21.50 16.57 -1.54
C THR A 22 -20.69 16.36 -2.82
N GLN A 23 -19.45 16.88 -2.87
CA GLN A 23 -18.53 16.71 -3.99
C GLN A 23 -17.35 15.82 -3.53
N PRO A 24 -17.10 14.64 -4.13
CA PRO A 24 -15.87 13.90 -3.85
C PRO A 24 -14.71 14.86 -4.16
N ALA A 25 -13.87 15.12 -3.16
CA ALA A 25 -12.85 16.16 -3.15
C ALA A 25 -12.24 16.39 -4.53
N ALA A 26 -12.81 17.35 -5.26
CA ALA A 26 -12.36 17.72 -6.59
C ALA A 26 -11.12 18.60 -6.41
N ARG A 27 -10.03 18.00 -5.92
CA ARG A 27 -8.70 18.49 -6.21
C ARG A 27 -8.67 18.65 -7.72
N ALA A 28 -8.27 19.83 -8.21
CA ALA A 28 -8.00 20.00 -9.64
C ALA A 28 -7.04 18.89 -10.07
N SER A 29 -7.57 17.86 -10.71
CA SER A 29 -6.86 16.64 -11.11
C SER A 29 -5.94 16.98 -12.26
N LYS A 30 -4.86 17.72 -12.01
CA LYS A 30 -3.70 17.66 -12.90
C LYS A 30 -3.16 16.24 -12.76
N LYS A 31 -3.58 15.36 -13.68
CA LYS A 31 -3.12 13.98 -13.77
C LYS A 31 -1.60 13.98 -13.64
N ILE A 32 -1.07 13.29 -12.64
CA ILE A 32 0.38 13.17 -12.46
C ILE A 32 0.92 12.46 -13.70
N VAL A 33 1.76 13.13 -14.46
CA VAL A 33 2.44 12.55 -15.62
C VAL A 33 3.75 11.99 -15.12
N LEU A 34 3.92 10.68 -15.25
CA LEU A 34 5.20 10.03 -14.93
C LEU A 34 6.25 10.44 -15.99
N PRO A 35 7.51 10.64 -15.58
CA PRO A 35 8.60 10.80 -16.53
C PRO A 35 8.65 9.63 -17.50
N ASP A 36 9.07 9.92 -18.73
CA ASP A 36 9.17 8.93 -19.79
C ASP A 36 10.04 7.73 -19.34
N PRO A 37 9.51 6.50 -19.40
CA PRO A 37 10.17 5.30 -18.88
C PRO A 37 11.41 4.87 -19.68
N ARG A 38 11.80 5.62 -20.74
CA ARG A 38 13.05 5.41 -21.48
C ARG A 38 14.19 5.02 -20.53
N HIS A 39 15.01 4.07 -20.98
CA HIS A 39 16.14 3.51 -20.23
C HIS A 39 17.05 4.54 -19.55
N LEU A 40 17.08 5.79 -20.05
CA LEU A 40 17.83 6.89 -19.48
C LEU A 40 17.37 7.28 -18.06
N VAL A 41 16.07 7.47 -17.83
CA VAL A 41 15.57 7.86 -16.50
C VAL A 41 15.83 6.74 -15.50
N ARG A 42 15.53 5.49 -15.88
CA ARG A 42 15.82 4.31 -15.06
C ARG A 42 17.31 4.20 -14.73
N SER A 43 18.19 4.32 -15.74
CA SER A 43 19.65 4.17 -15.57
C SER A 43 20.24 5.24 -14.65
N ILE A 44 19.80 6.50 -14.78
CA ILE A 44 20.24 7.60 -13.91
C ILE A 44 19.73 7.37 -12.47
N MET A 45 18.43 7.11 -12.33
CA MET A 45 17.81 6.93 -11.02
C MET A 45 18.35 5.70 -10.29
N GLN A 46 18.61 4.61 -11.01
CA GLN A 46 19.18 3.41 -10.43
C GLN A 46 20.58 3.68 -9.86
N LYS A 47 21.48 4.31 -10.63
CA LYS A 47 22.82 4.68 -10.14
C LYS A 47 22.77 5.64 -8.96
N TYR A 48 21.83 6.58 -8.96
CA TYR A 48 21.64 7.51 -7.85
C TYR A 48 21.22 6.76 -6.58
N LEU A 49 20.17 5.92 -6.67
CA LEU A 49 19.65 5.16 -5.54
C LEU A 49 20.63 4.09 -5.03
N GLU A 50 21.45 3.52 -5.91
CA GLU A 50 22.57 2.63 -5.55
C GLU A 50 23.60 3.39 -4.70
N LYS A 51 24.01 4.58 -5.15
CA LYS A 51 24.99 5.42 -4.42
C LYS A 51 24.48 5.90 -3.06
N THR A 52 23.19 6.22 -2.95
CA THR A 52 22.57 6.61 -1.68
C THR A 52 22.25 5.41 -0.78
N GLY A 53 22.40 4.18 -1.29
CA GLY A 53 22.11 2.95 -0.55
C GLY A 53 20.62 2.67 -0.34
N GLU A 54 19.76 3.25 -1.19
CA GLU A 54 18.30 3.10 -1.15
C GLU A 54 17.81 1.85 -1.90
N ILE A 55 18.66 1.25 -2.75
CA ILE A 55 18.39 -0.04 -3.40
C ILE A 55 18.71 -1.19 -2.43
N LYS A 56 17.92 -1.25 -1.35
CA LYS A 56 17.91 -2.35 -0.39
C LYS A 56 16.48 -2.81 -0.19
N PHE A 57 16.30 -4.11 0.05
CA PHE A 57 14.97 -4.68 0.26
C PHE A 57 14.18 -3.92 1.32
N GLU A 58 14.75 -3.73 2.51
CA GLU A 58 14.10 -3.02 3.63
C GLU A 58 13.67 -1.59 3.26
N ARG A 59 14.49 -0.88 2.48
CA ARG A 59 14.22 0.50 2.05
C ARG A 59 13.10 0.57 1.03
N ILE A 60 13.09 -0.32 0.05
CA ILE A 60 12.06 -0.39 -0.99
C ILE A 60 10.75 -0.92 -0.40
N PHE A 61 10.82 -2.02 0.36
CA PHE A 61 9.66 -2.66 0.98
C PHE A 61 8.99 -1.77 2.04
N GLY A 62 9.78 -0.99 2.79
CA GLY A 62 9.25 -0.03 3.76
C GLY A 62 8.52 1.17 3.12
N GLN A 63 8.69 1.40 1.83
CA GLN A 63 7.97 2.45 1.10
C GLN A 63 6.65 1.93 0.55
N ARG A 64 5.56 2.70 0.71
CA ARG A 64 4.23 2.32 0.22
C ARG A 64 4.22 1.97 -1.28
N LEU A 65 4.86 2.81 -2.10
CA LEU A 65 4.94 2.56 -3.55
C LEU A 65 5.86 1.39 -3.89
N GLY A 66 6.97 1.23 -3.17
CA GLY A 66 7.89 0.11 -3.37
C GLY A 66 7.24 -1.24 -3.05
N PHE A 67 6.48 -1.33 -1.96
CA PHE A 67 5.69 -2.52 -1.64
C PHE A 67 4.67 -2.85 -2.73
N LEU A 68 3.88 -1.86 -3.19
CA LEU A 68 2.85 -2.09 -4.21
C LEU A 68 3.44 -2.59 -5.53
N LEU A 69 4.57 -2.03 -5.96
CA LEU A 69 5.27 -2.46 -7.17
C LEU A 69 5.90 -3.85 -7.01
N LEU A 70 6.42 -4.18 -5.83
CA LEU A 70 6.96 -5.51 -5.54
C LEU A 70 5.85 -6.57 -5.54
N LYS A 71 4.69 -6.24 -4.97
CA LYS A 71 3.50 -7.10 -5.01
C LYS A 71 3.04 -7.33 -6.44
N ASP A 72 2.89 -6.25 -7.22
CA ASP A 72 2.49 -6.33 -8.62
C ASP A 72 3.45 -7.22 -9.44
N PHE A 73 4.75 -7.07 -9.19
CA PHE A 73 5.76 -7.95 -9.76
C PHE A 73 5.57 -9.42 -9.36
N ALA A 74 5.30 -9.69 -8.08
CA ALA A 74 5.12 -11.06 -7.59
C ALA A 74 3.83 -11.73 -8.10
N ASP A 75 2.75 -10.97 -8.28
CA ASP A 75 1.46 -11.48 -8.73
C ASP A 75 1.38 -11.64 -10.25
N ASN A 76 2.01 -10.72 -11.01
CA ASN A 76 1.80 -10.63 -12.47
C ASN A 76 3.03 -11.01 -13.31
N ILE A 77 4.24 -10.99 -12.75
CA ILE A 77 5.49 -11.20 -13.51
C ILE A 77 6.25 -12.42 -13.01
N CYS A 78 6.22 -12.69 -11.72
CA CYS A 78 6.96 -13.81 -11.15
C CYS A 78 6.29 -15.15 -11.50
N GLU A 79 7.01 -16.01 -12.22
CA GLU A 79 6.55 -17.37 -12.57
C GLU A 79 6.41 -18.27 -11.33
N THR A 80 7.15 -17.98 -10.27
CA THR A 80 7.09 -18.71 -9.00
C THR A 80 6.09 -18.06 -8.06
N ALA A 81 5.16 -18.84 -7.52
CA ALA A 81 4.21 -18.33 -6.53
C ALA A 81 4.95 -17.81 -5.28
N CYS A 82 4.62 -16.59 -4.84
CA CYS A 82 5.16 -15.99 -3.62
C CYS A 82 4.07 -15.90 -2.53
N PRO A 83 3.77 -17.01 -1.83
CA PRO A 83 2.75 -17.03 -0.78
C PRO A 83 3.09 -16.11 0.39
N GLN A 84 4.37 -15.80 0.60
CA GLN A 84 4.85 -14.94 1.69
C GLN A 84 4.28 -13.53 1.62
N ILE A 85 4.04 -12.99 0.42
CA ILE A 85 3.43 -11.67 0.25
C ILE A 85 1.97 -11.68 0.70
N LYS A 86 1.22 -12.73 0.33
CA LYS A 86 -0.19 -12.90 0.75
C LYS A 86 -0.30 -13.08 2.26
N PHE A 87 0.60 -13.85 2.85
CA PHE A 87 0.67 -14.03 4.29
C PHE A 87 0.96 -12.71 5.02
N TYR A 88 1.95 -11.95 4.54
CA TYR A 88 2.27 -10.64 5.10
C TYR A 88 1.08 -9.67 5.04
N GLU A 89 0.35 -9.61 3.91
CA GLU A 89 -0.85 -8.78 3.80
C GLU A 89 -1.95 -9.20 4.77
N ALA A 90 -2.19 -10.50 4.92
CA ALA A 90 -3.20 -11.01 5.83
C ALA A 90 -2.88 -10.63 7.29
N ILE A 91 -1.60 -10.69 7.70
CA ILE A 91 -1.16 -10.20 9.02
C ILE A 91 -1.38 -8.69 9.14
N LYS A 92 -1.02 -7.91 8.12
CA LYS A 92 -1.24 -6.44 8.12
C LYS A 92 -2.71 -6.04 8.15
N GLU A 93 -3.60 -6.88 7.63
CA GLU A 93 -5.04 -6.72 7.74
C GLU A 93 -5.53 -7.07 9.16
N TYR A 94 -5.06 -8.20 9.70
CA TYR A 94 -5.34 -8.63 11.07
C TYR A 94 -4.92 -7.58 12.11
N GLU A 95 -3.76 -6.95 11.95
CA GLU A 95 -3.25 -5.87 12.83
C GLU A 95 -4.21 -4.67 12.92
N LYS A 96 -5.03 -4.44 11.88
CA LYS A 96 -5.96 -3.30 11.80
C LYS A 96 -7.35 -3.61 12.34
N MET A 97 -7.64 -4.87 12.67
CA MET A 97 -8.95 -5.28 13.17
C MET A 97 -9.19 -4.75 14.59
N GLY A 98 -10.34 -4.10 14.78
CA GLY A 98 -10.67 -3.43 16.05
C GLY A 98 -11.28 -4.35 17.10
N THR A 99 -12.00 -5.40 16.69
CA THR A 99 -12.73 -6.28 17.61
C THR A 99 -11.97 -7.57 17.92
N ALA A 100 -12.24 -8.17 19.07
CA ALA A 100 -11.62 -9.44 19.45
C ALA A 100 -12.18 -10.63 18.65
N GLU A 101 -13.48 -10.61 18.33
CA GLU A 101 -14.14 -11.67 17.57
C GLU A 101 -13.64 -11.75 16.13
N GLU A 102 -13.58 -10.61 15.41
CA GLU A 102 -13.05 -10.57 14.04
C GLU A 102 -11.59 -11.01 14.00
N ARG A 103 -10.78 -10.58 14.98
CA ARG A 103 -9.40 -11.05 15.12
C ARG A 103 -9.35 -12.56 15.28
N LEU A 104 -10.16 -13.16 16.13
CA LEU A 104 -10.10 -14.60 16.37
C LEU A 104 -10.45 -15.40 15.10
N ILE A 105 -11.46 -14.96 14.35
CA ILE A 105 -11.85 -15.56 13.07
C ILE A 105 -10.71 -15.43 12.05
N LYS A 106 -10.19 -14.21 11.85
CA LYS A 106 -9.11 -13.94 10.89
C LYS A 106 -7.81 -14.64 11.25
N ALA A 107 -7.46 -14.73 12.54
CA ALA A 107 -6.28 -15.46 13.01
C ALA A 107 -6.38 -16.94 12.68
N ARG A 108 -7.56 -17.55 12.87
CA ARG A 108 -7.81 -18.94 12.51
C ARG A 108 -7.69 -19.15 11.01
N GLU A 109 -8.28 -18.27 10.20
CA GLU A 109 -8.15 -18.32 8.74
C GLU A 109 -6.69 -18.22 8.27
N ILE A 110 -5.92 -17.27 8.84
CA ILE A 110 -4.51 -17.07 8.52
C ILE A 110 -3.70 -18.32 8.85
N TYR A 111 -3.94 -18.92 10.02
CA TYR A 111 -3.29 -20.14 10.46
C TYR A 111 -3.59 -21.30 9.52
N ASP A 112 -4.87 -21.55 9.22
CA ASP A 112 -5.31 -22.68 8.41
C ASP A 112 -4.81 -22.57 6.95
N HIS A 113 -4.80 -21.37 6.35
CA HIS A 113 -4.46 -21.20 4.93
C HIS A 113 -2.97 -21.03 4.65
N ASN A 114 -2.19 -20.47 5.59
CA ASN A 114 -0.79 -20.15 5.33
C ASN A 114 0.16 -21.02 6.17
N ILE A 115 -0.11 -21.17 7.47
CA ILE A 115 0.82 -21.86 8.39
C ILE A 115 0.60 -23.37 8.33
N MET A 116 -0.65 -23.84 8.44
CA MET A 116 -0.97 -25.27 8.42
C MET A 116 -0.61 -25.90 7.07
N VAL A 117 -0.92 -25.22 5.96
CA VAL A 117 -0.56 -25.68 4.60
C VAL A 117 0.95 -25.75 4.41
N GLU A 118 1.71 -24.74 4.86
CA GLU A 118 3.18 -24.79 4.79
C GLU A 118 3.75 -25.88 5.69
N MET A 119 3.25 -26.07 6.92
CA MET A 119 3.70 -27.15 7.80
C MET A 119 3.43 -28.54 7.20
N LEU A 120 2.28 -28.74 6.54
CA LEU A 120 1.97 -29.97 5.81
C LEU A 120 2.86 -30.14 4.56
N ALA A 121 3.17 -29.07 3.84
CA ALA A 121 4.09 -29.11 2.70
C ALA A 121 5.53 -29.48 3.14
N HIS A 122 5.99 -28.98 4.29
CA HIS A 122 7.29 -29.34 4.88
C HIS A 122 7.30 -30.74 5.53
N SER A 123 6.13 -31.33 5.82
CA SER A 123 6.02 -32.71 6.29
C SER A 123 6.42 -33.74 5.23
N HIS A 124 6.41 -33.34 3.94
CA HIS A 124 6.90 -34.15 2.82
C HIS A 124 8.37 -33.88 2.44
N VAL A 125 9.07 -32.99 3.17
CA VAL A 125 10.52 -32.73 3.00
C VAL A 125 11.31 -33.37 4.15
N LYS A 126 11.01 -34.64 4.44
CA LYS A 126 12.00 -35.56 5.01
C LYS A 126 12.01 -36.81 4.14
N MET A 127 13.23 -37.28 3.86
CA MET A 127 13.63 -38.40 3.01
C MET A 127 14.01 -37.98 1.58
N PHE A 128 15.20 -37.37 1.41
CA PHE A 128 16.41 -38.01 0.88
C PHE A 128 17.64 -37.16 1.22
#